data_AF-A0A4Y2WYS4-F1
#
_entry.id   AF-A0A4Y2WYS4-F1
#
_cell.length_a   1.000
_cell.length_b   1.000
_cell.length_c   1.000
_cell.angle_alpha   90.00
_cell.angle_beta   90.00
_cell.angle_gamma   90.00
#
_symmetry.space_group_name_H-M   'P 1'
#
loop_
_entity.id
_entity.type
_entity.pdbx_description
1 polymer ?
#
loop_
_entity_poly.entity_id
_entity_poly.type
_entity_poly.pdbx_seq_one_letter_code
_entity_poly.pdbx_strand_id
1 'polypeptide(L)'
;MKPFNKTVVHLKDKRWKEVRSFLSPTFSPGKLKLMTDIVNKKVDITLDIVEKHAQKNEMFDLYELVQGLTLDVIADCALAMKTHCQENPKDIFLIA
;
A
#
# COMPACT_ATOMS: atom_id res chain seq x y z
N MET A 1 7.01 20.57 -10.67
CA MET A 1 7.52 19.31 -10.11
C MET A 1 7.57 18.24 -11.21
N LYS A 2 8.68 18.12 -11.95
CA LYS A 2 8.98 16.92 -12.76
C LYS A 2 9.60 15.91 -11.78
N PRO A 3 9.18 14.64 -11.73
CA PRO A 3 8.53 13.85 -12.79
C PRO A 3 6.99 13.75 -12.74
N PHE A 4 6.32 14.40 -11.78
CA PHE A 4 4.89 14.21 -11.52
C PHE A 4 3.96 14.49 -12.72
N ASN A 5 4.30 15.51 -13.52
CA ASN A 5 3.54 15.87 -14.72
C ASN A 5 3.56 14.83 -15.86
N LYS A 6 4.40 13.79 -15.75
CA LYS A 6 4.47 12.67 -16.70
C LYS A 6 3.80 11.39 -16.17
N THR A 7 3.16 11.43 -15.01
CA THR A 7 2.42 10.30 -14.42
C THR A 7 1.06 10.12 -15.10
N VAL A 8 0.50 8.91 -15.05
CA VAL A 8 -0.83 8.61 -15.63
C VAL A 8 -1.94 9.53 -15.10
N VAL A 9 -1.79 10.06 -13.88
CA VAL A 9 -2.75 10.99 -13.27
C VAL A 9 -2.75 12.37 -13.94
N HIS A 10 -1.62 12.78 -14.53
CA HIS A 10 -1.43 14.12 -15.13
C HIS A 10 -1.40 14.13 -16.65
N LEU A 11 -1.09 12.99 -17.28
CA LEU A 11 -1.10 12.88 -18.73
C LEU A 11 -2.50 13.15 -19.31
N LYS A 12 -2.55 13.64 -20.54
CA LYS A 12 -3.80 13.93 -21.27
C LYS A 12 -3.85 13.22 -22.63
N ASP A 13 -5.05 13.16 -23.18
CA ASP A 13 -5.35 12.76 -24.56
C ASP A 13 -4.71 11.43 -24.97
N LYS A 14 -4.06 11.40 -26.14
CA LYS A 14 -3.41 10.21 -26.70
C LYS A 14 -2.38 9.61 -25.75
N ARG A 15 -1.55 10.45 -25.11
CA ARG A 15 -0.48 9.96 -24.24
C ARG A 15 -1.02 9.32 -22.97
N TRP A 16 -2.08 9.87 -22.39
CA TRP A 16 -2.79 9.24 -21.28
C TRP A 16 -3.37 7.89 -21.69
N LYS A 17 -4.02 7.82 -22.87
CA LYS A 17 -4.62 6.58 -23.37
C LYS A 17 -3.59 5.48 -23.55
N GLU A 18 -2.43 5.81 -24.13
CA GLU A 18 -1.30 4.88 -24.29
C GLU A 18 -0.81 4.33 -22.95
N VAL A 19 -0.48 5.21 -22.00
CA VAL A 19 0.06 4.79 -20.69
C VAL A 19 -0.99 4.03 -19.87
N ARG A 20 -2.26 4.47 -19.89
CA ARG A 20 -3.34 3.77 -19.20
C ARG A 20 -3.59 2.38 -19.79
N SER A 21 -3.54 2.24 -21.11
CA SER A 21 -3.69 0.94 -21.77
C SER A 21 -2.60 -0.03 -21.36
N PHE A 22 -1.38 0.45 -21.10
CA PHE A 22 -0.27 -0.36 -20.62
C PHE A 22 -0.42 -0.77 -19.14
N LEU A 23 -0.94 0.11 -18.28
CA LEU A 23 -1.09 -0.16 -16.84
C LEU A 23 -2.34 -0.97 -16.46
N SER A 24 -3.41 -0.87 -17.25
CA SER A 24 -4.70 -1.50 -16.93
C SER A 24 -4.63 -3.02 -16.72
N PRO A 25 -3.84 -3.81 -17.50
CA PRO A 25 -3.72 -5.25 -17.30
C PRO A 25 -3.16 -5.66 -15.93
N THR A 26 -2.34 -4.79 -15.29
CA THR A 26 -1.76 -5.03 -13.96
C THR A 26 -2.84 -5.14 -12.87
N PHE A 27 -3.98 -4.49 -13.07
CA PHE A 27 -5.12 -4.52 -12.15
C PHE A 27 -6.27 -5.40 -12.65
N SER A 28 -5.98 -6.37 -13.52
CA SER A 28 -6.98 -7.37 -13.92
C SER A 28 -7.41 -8.23 -12.73
N PRO A 29 -8.61 -8.81 -12.73
CA PRO A 29 -9.08 -9.66 -11.63
C PRO A 29 -8.12 -10.80 -11.28
N GLY A 30 -7.49 -11.41 -12.28
CA GLY A 30 -6.49 -12.46 -12.07
C GLY A 30 -5.24 -11.96 -11.34
N LYS A 31 -4.76 -10.75 -11.66
CA LYS A 31 -3.61 -10.14 -10.96
C LYS A 31 -3.98 -9.69 -9.55
N LEU A 32 -5.16 -9.10 -9.37
CA LEU A 32 -5.67 -8.73 -8.05
C LEU A 32 -5.81 -9.95 -7.13
N LYS A 33 -6.30 -11.08 -7.65
CA LYS A 33 -6.38 -12.33 -6.89
C LYS A 33 -5.01 -12.81 -6.40
N LEU A 34 -3.95 -12.64 -7.19
CA LEU A 34 -2.58 -12.96 -6.76
C LEU A 34 -2.07 -12.00 -5.67
N MET A 35 -2.53 -10.74 -5.68
CA MET A 35 -2.19 -9.76 -4.64
C MET A 35 -2.95 -10.01 -3.33
N THR A 36 -4.13 -10.64 -3.38
CA THR A 36 -4.96 -10.91 -2.19
C THR A 36 -4.20 -11.63 -1.08
N ASP A 37 -3.35 -12.61 -1.42
CA ASP A 37 -2.55 -13.33 -0.43
C ASP A 37 -1.55 -12.42 0.30
N ILE A 38 -1.00 -11.42 -0.39
CA ILE A 38 -0.11 -10.41 0.20
C ILE A 38 -0.92 -9.50 1.10
N VAL A 39 -2.05 -9.00 0.62
CA VAL A 39 -2.94 -8.11 1.39
C VAL A 39 -3.39 -8.78 2.68
N ASN A 40 -3.86 -10.03 2.61
CA ASN A 40 -4.33 -10.78 3.78
C ASN A 40 -3.23 -10.90 4.83
N LYS A 41 -1.99 -11.25 4.44
CA LYS A 41 -0.86 -11.32 5.38
C LYS A 41 -0.56 -10.00 6.07
N LYS A 42 -0.73 -8.86 5.37
CA LYS A 42 -0.54 -7.54 6.00
C LYS A 42 -1.70 -7.19 6.93
N VAL A 43 -2.92 -7.58 6.58
CA VAL A 43 -4.11 -7.43 7.45
C VAL A 43 -3.99 -8.28 8.70
N ASP A 44 -3.47 -9.51 8.62
CA ASP A 44 -3.24 -10.36 9.78
C ASP A 44 -2.33 -9.66 10.81
N ILE A 45 -1.26 -8.99 10.36
CA ILE A 45 -0.39 -8.16 11.21
C ILE A 45 -1.17 -6.99 11.85
N THR A 46 -2.04 -6.33 11.09
CA THR A 46 -2.90 -5.26 11.62
C THR A 46 -3.79 -5.79 12.74
N LEU A 47 -4.41 -6.96 12.54
CA LEU A 47 -5.29 -7.59 13.53
C LEU A 47 -4.52 -7.95 14.80
N ASP A 48 -3.31 -8.50 14.68
CA ASP A 48 -2.44 -8.79 15.81
C ASP A 48 -2.09 -7.52 16.63
N ILE A 49 -1.86 -6.39 15.96
CA ILE A 49 -1.59 -5.11 16.62
C ILE A 49 -2.84 -4.60 17.35
N VAL A 50 -4.00 -4.63 16.70
CA VAL A 50 -5.28 -4.23 17.30
C VAL A 50 -5.60 -5.09 18.52
N GLU A 51 -5.39 -6.40 18.43
CA GLU A 51 -5.61 -7.32 19.56
C GLU A 51 -4.69 -6.98 20.74
N LYS A 52 -3.40 -6.68 20.49
CA LYS A 52 -2.46 -6.27 21.55
C LYS A 52 -2.91 -4.99 22.26
N HIS A 53 -3.43 -4.00 21.53
CA HIS A 53 -3.98 -2.78 22.15
C HIS A 53 -5.26 -3.06 22.95
N ALA A 54 -6.15 -3.90 22.41
CA ALA A 54 -7.38 -4.30 23.10
C ALA A 54 -7.09 -5.04 24.41
N GLN A 55 -6.14 -5.97 24.42
CA GLN A 55 -5.72 -6.71 25.62
C GLN A 55 -5.16 -5.80 26.72
N LYS A 56 -4.51 -4.69 26.34
CA LYS A 56 -3.98 -3.69 27.27
C LYS A 56 -4.99 -2.61 27.65
N ASN A 57 -6.18 -2.61 27.04
CA ASN A 57 -7.16 -1.54 27.13
C ASN A 57 -6.57 -0.15 26.80
N GLU A 58 -5.70 -0.11 25.80
CA GLU A 58 -5.00 1.09 25.34
C GLU A 58 -5.72 1.72 24.14
N MET A 59 -5.85 3.04 24.18
CA MET A 59 -6.26 3.81 23.01
C MET A 59 -5.08 3.93 22.05
N PHE A 60 -5.36 3.85 20.75
CA PHE A 60 -4.37 4.03 19.69
C PHE A 60 -4.98 4.80 18.52
N ASP A 61 -4.14 5.39 17.67
CA ASP A 61 -4.60 6.06 16.46
C ASP A 61 -4.76 5.03 15.32
N LEU A 62 -6.01 4.83 14.90
CA LEU A 62 -6.33 3.94 13.77
C LEU A 62 -5.76 4.47 12.46
N TYR A 63 -5.67 5.80 12.29
CA TYR A 63 -5.19 6.40 11.06
C TYR A 63 -3.71 6.08 10.81
N GLU A 64 -2.87 6.17 11.84
CA GLU A 64 -1.46 5.78 11.77
C GLU A 64 -1.29 4.29 11.41
N LEU A 65 -2.07 3.41 12.05
CA LEU A 65 -2.03 1.98 11.76
C LEU A 65 -2.44 1.66 10.32
N VAL A 66 -3.52 2.29 9.82
CA VAL A 66 -4.00 2.06 8.45
C VAL A 66 -3.05 2.66 7.40
N GLN A 67 -2.35 3.75 7.71
CA GLN A 67 -1.27 4.25 6.86
C GLN A 67 -0.15 3.22 6.74
N GLY A 68 0.32 2.66 7.87
CA GLY A 68 1.33 1.61 7.88
C GLY A 68 0.90 0.39 7.06
N LEU A 69 -0.33 -0.09 7.26
CA LEU A 69 -0.91 -1.20 6.48
C LEU A 69 -0.90 -0.89 4.97
N THR A 70 -1.38 0.29 4.59
CA THR A 70 -1.47 0.70 3.18
C THR A 70 -0.09 0.71 2.53
N LEU A 71 0.92 1.25 3.22
CA LEU A 71 2.29 1.32 2.71
C LEU A 71 2.93 -0.07 2.63
N ASP A 72 2.76 -0.94 3.62
CA ASP A 72 3.28 -2.31 3.56
C ASP A 72 2.67 -3.11 2.41
N VAL A 73 1.38 -2.93 2.13
CA VAL A 73 0.72 -3.56 0.97
C VAL A 73 1.29 -3.03 -0.35
N ILE A 74 1.48 -1.72 -0.48
CA ILE A 74 2.03 -1.11 -1.70
C ILE A 74 3.50 -1.55 -1.90
N ALA A 75 4.32 -1.51 -0.85
CA ALA A 75 5.72 -1.89 -0.91
C ALA A 75 5.91 -3.33 -1.38
N ASP A 76 5.12 -4.26 -0.83
CA ASP A 76 5.23 -5.68 -1.16
C ASP A 76 4.67 -5.96 -2.58
N CYS A 77 3.45 -5.48 -2.88
CA CYS A 77 2.80 -5.73 -4.18
C CYS A 77 3.49 -5.03 -5.37
N ALA A 78 3.89 -3.78 -5.21
CA ALA A 78 4.37 -2.95 -6.32
C ALA A 78 5.89 -2.89 -6.43
N LEU A 79 6.61 -3.01 -5.31
CA LEU A 79 8.06 -2.84 -5.24
C LEU A 79 8.80 -4.14 -4.85
N ALA A 80 8.08 -5.21 -4.50
CA ALA A 80 8.63 -6.44 -3.93
C ALA A 80 9.51 -6.17 -2.69
N MET A 81 9.16 -5.14 -1.92
CA MET A 81 9.86 -4.72 -0.71
C MET A 81 9.11 -5.19 0.53
N LYS A 82 9.84 -5.81 1.46
CA LYS A 82 9.32 -6.14 2.79
C LYS A 82 9.63 -4.99 3.74
N THR A 83 8.62 -4.19 4.04
CA THR A 83 8.65 -3.12 5.02
C THR A 83 7.91 -3.54 6.29
N HIS A 84 8.11 -2.77 7.36
CA HIS A 84 7.47 -2.99 8.66
C HIS A 84 6.78 -1.71 9.14
N CYS A 85 6.09 -1.01 8.23
CA CYS A 85 5.50 0.32 8.51
C CYS A 85 4.40 0.25 9.58
N GLN A 86 3.74 -0.91 9.74
CA GLN A 86 2.75 -1.12 10.80
C GLN A 86 3.37 -1.23 12.20
N GLU A 87 4.58 -1.80 12.30
CA GLU A 87 5.22 -2.14 13.57
C GLU A 87 6.27 -1.10 13.98
N ASN A 88 6.79 -0.35 13.00
CA ASN A 88 7.86 0.61 13.18
C ASN A 88 7.45 2.00 12.66
N PRO A 89 7.04 2.93 13.55
CA PRO A 89 6.73 4.32 13.20
C PRO A 89 7.91 5.11 12.61
N LYS A 90 9.13 4.56 12.67
CA LYS A 90 10.36 5.14 12.09
C LYS A 90 10.82 4.40 10.84
N ASP A 91 9.98 3.55 10.25
CA ASP A 91 10.30 2.91 8.97
C ASP A 91 10.56 4.02 7.94
N ILE A 92 11.67 3.91 7.22
CA ILE A 92 12.10 4.91 6.22
C ILE A 92 11.00 5.10 5.18
N PHE A 93 10.26 4.05 4.84
CA PHE A 93 9.19 4.10 3.85
C PHE A 93 7.93 4.81 4.36
N LEU A 94 7.74 4.89 5.68
CA LEU A 94 6.64 5.62 6.33
C LEU A 94 6.93 7.13 6.46
N ILE A 95 8.19 7.50 6.63
CA ILE A 95 8.61 8.90 6.86
C ILE A 95 9.09 9.62 5.59
N ALA A 96 9.24 8.90 4.47
CA ALA A 96 9.82 9.41 3.21
C ALA A 96 8.88 10.31 2.39
#